data_AF-A0A243RYW5-F1
#
_entry.id   AF-A0A243RYW5-F1
#
_cell.length_a   1.000
_cell.length_b   1.000
_cell.length_c   1.000
_cell.angle_alpha   90.00
_cell.angle_beta   90.00
_cell.angle_gamma   90.00
#
_symmetry.space_group_name_H-M   'P 1'
#
loop_
_entity.id
_entity.type
_entity.pdbx_description
1 polymer ?
#
loop_
_entity_poly.entity_id
_entity_poly.type
_entity_poly.pdbx_seq_one_letter_code
_entity_poly.pdbx_strand_id
1 'polypeptide(L)'
;MPLAAALMAASWGAGRLRGTLLPGLLVLAAGLLWLARLPIEGAFLTDLLGPSVLIGAGLGLAFVPLTALGVAGVEPRHAGIAGGLINTSRQLGGALGLAILTALAHPAAGPAAPGPAALAHGYRRALVAAALTALLAAAGAGVLLLRGHRRGAATPPAPTGSSPARRG
;
A
#
# COMPACT_ATOMS: atom_id res chain seq x y z
N MET A 1 0.32 -30.03 17.30
CA MET A 1 -0.79 -29.10 17.57
C MET A 1 -0.43 -27.61 17.64
N PRO A 2 0.76 -27.15 18.08
CA PRO A 2 1.07 -25.70 18.05
C PRO A 2 1.24 -25.16 16.62
N LEU A 3 1.71 -25.99 15.68
CA LEU A 3 1.85 -25.63 14.26
C LEU A 3 0.49 -25.40 13.59
N ALA A 4 -0.53 -26.19 13.91
CA ALA A 4 -1.89 -26.04 13.35
C ALA A 4 -2.61 -24.80 13.90
N ALA A 5 -2.41 -24.50 15.20
CA ALA A 5 -2.92 -23.27 15.81
C ALA A 5 -2.24 -22.02 15.24
N ALA A 6 -0.93 -22.07 15.00
CA ALA A 6 -0.19 -20.99 14.33
C ALA A 6 -0.64 -20.79 12.88
N LEU A 7 -0.93 -21.86 12.14
CA LEU A 7 -1.45 -21.79 10.77
C LEU A 7 -2.90 -21.29 10.70
N MET A 8 -3.75 -21.62 11.67
CA MET A 8 -5.12 -21.06 11.77
C MET A 8 -5.11 -19.59 12.23
N ALA A 9 -4.25 -19.21 13.16
CA ALA A 9 -4.07 -17.81 13.55
C ALA A 9 -3.48 -16.98 12.40
N ALA A 10 -2.54 -17.55 11.63
CA ALA A 10 -1.97 -16.93 10.44
C ALA A 10 -3.00 -16.79 9.31
N SER A 11 -3.94 -17.74 9.13
CA SER A 11 -5.00 -17.63 8.13
C SER A 11 -6.06 -16.58 8.50
N TRP A 12 -6.39 -16.46 9.79
CA TRP A 12 -7.26 -15.39 10.31
C TRP A 12 -6.59 -14.00 10.23
N GLY A 13 -5.29 -13.93 10.52
CA GLY A 13 -4.50 -12.69 10.43
C GLY A 13 -4.29 -12.23 8.99
N ALA A 14 -4.00 -13.13 8.06
CA ALA A 14 -3.74 -12.80 6.66
C ALA A 14 -4.96 -12.15 5.96
N GLY A 15 -6.19 -12.59 6.29
CA GLY A 15 -7.41 -11.95 5.80
C GLY A 15 -7.62 -10.55 6.35
N ARG A 16 -7.41 -10.35 7.66
CA ARG A 16 -7.50 -9.04 8.32
C ARG A 16 -6.45 -8.05 7.83
N LEU A 17 -5.20 -8.50 7.68
CA LEU A 17 -4.09 -7.67 7.18
C LEU A 17 -4.36 -7.19 5.75
N ARG A 18 -4.85 -8.08 4.87
CA ARG A 18 -5.28 -7.69 3.51
C ARG A 18 -6.40 -6.64 3.55
N GLY A 19 -7.30 -6.73 4.52
CA GLY A 19 -8.39 -5.79 4.74
C GLY A 19 -7.93 -4.38 5.16
N THR A 20 -6.75 -4.23 5.80
CA THR A 20 -6.25 -2.90 6.22
C THR A 20 -5.47 -2.16 5.13
N LEU A 21 -5.05 -2.86 4.07
CA LEU A 21 -4.26 -2.26 2.99
C LEU A 21 -5.02 -1.16 2.24
N LEU A 22 -6.24 -1.46 1.79
CA LEU A 22 -7.07 -0.51 1.05
C LEU A 22 -7.39 0.75 1.87
N PRO A 23 -7.95 0.65 3.10
CA PRO A 23 -8.20 1.84 3.91
C PRO A 23 -6.91 2.57 4.28
N GLY A 24 -5.79 1.86 4.52
CA GLY A 24 -4.49 2.51 4.78
C GLY A 24 -4.01 3.38 3.62
N LEU A 25 -4.10 2.88 2.38
CA LEU A 25 -3.73 3.63 1.18
C LEU A 25 -4.67 4.82 0.92
N LEU A 26 -5.97 4.67 1.20
CA LEU A 26 -6.94 5.77 1.09
C LEU A 26 -6.70 6.86 2.13
N VAL A 27 -6.39 6.48 3.38
CA VAL A 27 -6.04 7.41 4.46
C VAL A 27 -4.75 8.18 4.11
N LEU A 28 -3.74 7.47 3.58
CA LEU A 28 -2.51 8.09 3.09
C LEU A 28 -2.78 9.12 1.98
N ALA A 29 -3.59 8.74 0.97
CA ALA A 29 -3.96 9.64 -0.12
C ALA A 29 -4.73 10.87 0.40
N ALA A 30 -5.65 10.69 1.34
CA ALA A 30 -6.40 11.78 1.96
C ALA A 30 -5.48 12.74 2.73
N GLY A 31 -4.53 12.23 3.51
CA GLY A 31 -3.54 13.04 4.21
C GLY A 31 -2.66 13.85 3.25
N LEU A 32 -2.19 13.24 2.16
CA LEU A 32 -1.41 13.93 1.12
C LEU A 32 -2.22 15.02 0.40
N LEU A 33 -3.48 14.77 0.07
CA LEU A 33 -4.37 15.76 -0.57
C LEU A 33 -4.78 16.89 0.37
N TRP A 34 -4.88 16.61 1.68
CA TRP A 34 -5.08 17.64 2.68
C TRP A 34 -3.82 18.51 2.78
N LEU A 35 -2.64 17.91 2.93
CA LEU A 35 -1.38 18.65 2.98
C LEU A 35 -1.11 19.45 1.69
N ALA A 36 -1.50 18.94 0.53
CA ALA A 36 -1.39 19.66 -0.75
C ALA A 36 -2.23 20.96 -0.80
N ARG A 37 -3.22 21.10 0.09
CA ARG A 37 -4.08 22.28 0.20
C ARG A 37 -3.65 23.23 1.32
N LEU A 38 -2.43 23.08 1.85
CA LEU A 38 -1.88 23.92 2.90
C LEU A 38 -1.98 25.42 2.52
N PRO A 39 -2.74 26.24 3.28
CA PRO A 39 -2.80 27.68 3.05
C PRO A 39 -1.48 28.35 3.46
N ILE A 40 -1.18 29.51 2.86
CA ILE A 40 0.03 30.29 3.18
C ILE A 40 -0.04 30.82 4.63
N GLU A 41 -1.24 31.10 5.12
CA GLU A 41 -1.54 31.56 6.47
C GLU A 41 -2.31 30.47 7.24
N GLY A 42 -1.66 29.34 7.50
CA GLY A 42 -2.26 28.18 8.16
C GLY A 42 -1.98 28.06 9.65
N ALA A 43 -2.87 27.39 10.36
CA ALA A 43 -2.67 26.98 11.75
C ALA A 43 -1.91 25.64 11.80
N PHE A 44 -0.84 25.58 12.59
CA PHE A 44 0.02 24.40 12.70
C PHE A 44 -0.75 23.09 13.00
N LEU A 45 -1.73 23.14 13.92
CA LEU A 45 -2.45 21.95 14.38
C LEU A 45 -3.33 21.33 13.28
N THR A 46 -4.07 22.15 12.53
CA THR A 46 -5.03 21.65 11.53
C THR A 46 -4.39 21.46 10.18
N ASP A 47 -3.50 22.37 9.78
CA ASP A 47 -3.02 22.44 8.40
C ASP A 47 -1.75 21.61 8.20
N LEU A 48 -0.97 21.38 9.26
CA LEU A 48 0.26 20.60 9.20
C LEU A 48 0.21 19.31 10.02
N LEU A 49 -0.14 19.40 11.31
CA LEU A 49 -0.13 18.24 12.21
C LEU A 49 -1.22 17.23 11.83
N GLY A 50 -2.46 17.69 11.61
CA GLY A 50 -3.59 16.87 11.17
C GLY A 50 -3.26 15.97 9.96
N PRO A 51 -2.88 16.54 8.80
CA PRO A 51 -2.51 15.74 7.64
C PRO A 51 -1.27 14.87 7.86
N SER A 52 -0.27 15.33 8.63
CA SER A 52 0.92 14.52 8.94
C SER A 52 0.57 13.26 9.73
N VAL A 53 -0.35 13.36 10.68
CA VAL A 53 -0.88 12.21 11.44
C VAL A 53 -1.58 11.22 10.52
N LEU A 54 -2.41 11.70 9.58
CA LEU A 54 -3.07 10.84 8.60
C LEU A 54 -2.07 10.13 7.68
N ILE A 55 -1.04 10.84 7.21
CA ILE A 55 0.04 10.24 6.41
C ILE A 55 0.73 9.12 7.20
N GLY A 56 1.10 9.38 8.45
CA GLY A 56 1.73 8.37 9.33
C GLY A 56 0.83 7.17 9.58
N ALA A 57 -0.45 7.40 9.88
CA ALA A 57 -1.43 6.34 10.10
C ALA A 57 -1.65 5.49 8.84
N GLY A 58 -1.82 6.14 7.68
CA GLY A 58 -1.99 5.47 6.39
C GLY A 58 -0.79 4.60 6.01
N LEU A 59 0.43 5.12 6.21
CA LEU A 59 1.67 4.36 6.04
C LEU A 59 1.70 3.14 6.96
N GLY A 60 1.44 3.32 8.26
CA GLY A 60 1.46 2.22 9.23
C GLY A 60 0.46 1.11 8.90
N LEU A 61 -0.76 1.48 8.50
CA LEU A 61 -1.82 0.53 8.11
C LEU A 61 -1.49 -0.24 6.83
N ALA A 62 -0.81 0.40 5.87
CA ALA A 62 -0.45 -0.22 4.59
C ALA A 62 0.86 -1.04 4.67
N PHE A 63 1.79 -0.67 5.55
CA PHE A 63 3.16 -1.20 5.53
C PHE A 63 3.24 -2.71 5.81
N VAL A 64 2.55 -3.17 6.87
CA VAL A 64 2.53 -4.58 7.26
C VAL A 64 1.93 -5.48 6.17
N PRO A 65 0.72 -5.22 5.65
CA PRO A 65 0.15 -6.06 4.60
C PRO A 65 0.91 -6.00 3.28
N LEU A 66 1.51 -4.87 2.89
CA LEU A 66 2.37 -4.80 1.71
C LEU A 66 3.55 -5.75 1.83
N THR A 67 4.20 -5.77 2.99
CA THR A 67 5.34 -6.67 3.24
C THR A 67 4.91 -8.12 3.24
N ALA A 68 3.81 -8.45 3.92
CA ALA A 68 3.27 -9.80 3.97
C ALA A 68 2.85 -10.33 2.58
N LEU A 69 2.26 -9.47 1.74
CA LEU A 69 1.89 -9.82 0.36
C LEU A 69 3.11 -9.99 -0.54
N GLY A 70 4.17 -9.21 -0.34
CA GLY A 70 5.39 -9.29 -1.14
C GLY A 70 6.08 -10.66 -1.09
N VAL A 71 5.99 -11.34 0.06
CA VAL A 71 6.58 -12.69 0.25
C VAL A 71 5.55 -13.81 0.17
N ALA A 72 4.27 -13.49 -0.09
CA ALA A 72 3.21 -14.49 -0.13
C ALA A 72 3.43 -15.48 -1.30
N GLY A 73 3.43 -16.77 -1.00
CA GLY A 73 3.64 -17.82 -2.01
C GLY A 73 5.10 -18.17 -2.30
N VAL A 74 6.05 -17.57 -1.57
CA VAL A 74 7.47 -17.95 -1.65
C VAL A 74 7.71 -19.18 -0.77
N GLU A 75 8.35 -20.19 -1.35
CA GLU A 75 8.72 -21.40 -0.62
C GLU A 75 9.83 -21.12 0.41
N PRO A 76 9.84 -21.75 1.61
CA PRO A 76 10.74 -21.37 2.70
C PRO A 76 12.22 -21.32 2.32
N ARG A 77 12.67 -22.24 1.44
CA ARG A 77 14.05 -22.30 0.93
C ARG A 77 14.46 -21.08 0.08
N HIS A 78 13.51 -20.26 -0.37
CA HIS A 78 13.73 -19.08 -1.20
C HIS A 78 13.37 -17.77 -0.49
N ALA A 79 12.96 -17.83 0.78
CA ALA A 79 12.54 -16.66 1.55
C ALA A 79 13.63 -15.58 1.64
N GLY A 80 14.90 -15.97 1.78
CA GLY A 80 16.03 -15.05 1.81
C GLY A 80 16.24 -14.31 0.48
N ILE A 81 16.13 -15.03 -0.64
CA ILE A 81 16.26 -14.45 -2.00
C ILE A 81 15.09 -13.50 -2.28
N ALA A 82 13.86 -13.93 -1.95
CA ALA A 82 12.68 -13.08 -2.12
C ALA A 82 12.73 -11.83 -1.24
N GLY A 83 13.10 -11.97 0.03
CA GLY A 83 13.26 -10.84 0.94
C GLY A 83 14.32 -9.84 0.47
N GLY A 84 15.46 -10.35 -0.01
CA GLY A 84 16.51 -9.53 -0.62
C GLY A 84 16.03 -8.78 -1.85
N LEU A 85 15.36 -9.47 -2.79
CA LEU A 85 14.80 -8.86 -3.99
C LEU A 85 13.77 -7.77 -3.65
N ILE A 86 12.83 -8.06 -2.74
CA ILE A 86 11.83 -7.09 -2.29
C ILE A 86 12.50 -5.87 -1.67
N ASN A 87 13.56 -6.06 -0.87
CA ASN A 87 14.25 -4.93 -0.27
C ASN A 87 14.96 -4.06 -1.29
N THR A 88 15.65 -4.66 -2.26
CA THR A 88 16.30 -3.93 -3.37
C THR A 88 15.26 -3.20 -4.22
N SER A 89 14.13 -3.85 -4.54
CA SER A 89 13.02 -3.21 -5.24
C SER A 89 12.42 -2.04 -4.44
N ARG A 90 12.30 -2.16 -3.11
CA ARG A 90 11.85 -1.04 -2.26
C ARG A 90 12.83 0.12 -2.28
N GLN A 91 14.13 -0.15 -2.18
CA GLN A 91 15.17 0.90 -2.23
C GLN A 91 15.17 1.60 -3.59
N LEU A 92 15.14 0.85 -4.69
CA LEU A 92 15.04 1.41 -6.04
C LEU A 92 13.76 2.20 -6.25
N GLY A 93 12.61 1.65 -5.83
CA GLY A 93 11.32 2.33 -5.91
C GLY A 93 11.28 3.61 -5.07
N GLY A 94 11.87 3.59 -3.87
CA GLY A 94 11.99 4.76 -3.00
C GLY A 94 12.86 5.85 -3.63
N ALA A 95 14.02 5.47 -4.18
CA ALA A 95 14.92 6.41 -4.86
C ALA A 95 14.26 7.03 -6.11
N LEU A 96 13.64 6.22 -6.96
CA LEU A 96 12.93 6.68 -8.16
C LEU A 96 11.73 7.57 -7.81
N GLY A 97 10.93 7.16 -6.83
CA GLY A 97 9.80 7.94 -6.33
C GLY A 97 10.24 9.30 -5.79
N LEU A 98 11.29 9.32 -4.96
CA LEU A 98 11.84 10.56 -4.43
C LEU A 98 12.40 11.45 -5.55
N ALA A 99 13.10 10.89 -6.54
CA ALA A 99 13.63 11.64 -7.68
C ALA A 99 12.52 12.34 -8.47
N ILE A 100 11.43 11.61 -8.79
CA ILE A 100 10.27 12.16 -9.49
C ILE A 100 9.60 13.26 -8.66
N LEU A 101 9.34 13.01 -7.38
CA LEU A 101 8.70 13.98 -6.50
C LEU A 101 9.56 15.25 -6.33
N THR A 102 10.87 15.10 -6.25
CA THR A 102 11.82 16.22 -6.18
C THR A 102 11.80 17.03 -7.46
N ALA A 103 11.80 16.37 -8.62
CA ALA A 103 11.68 17.04 -9.91
C ALA A 103 10.36 17.82 -10.05
N LEU A 104 9.24 17.26 -9.56
CA LEU A 104 7.94 17.93 -9.53
C LEU A 104 7.89 19.10 -8.54
N ALA A 105 8.56 18.96 -7.40
CA ALA A 105 8.69 20.00 -6.38
C ALA A 105 9.53 21.18 -6.88
N HIS A 106 10.45 20.94 -7.80
CA HIS A 106 11.33 21.96 -8.34
C HIS A 106 10.53 23.01 -9.15
N PRO A 107 10.60 24.30 -8.79
CA PRO A 107 10.02 25.36 -9.59
C PRO A 107 10.80 25.49 -10.90
N ALA A 108 10.11 25.62 -12.03
CA ALA A 108 10.76 26.02 -13.27
C ALA A 108 11.09 27.52 -13.17
N ALA A 109 12.27 27.87 -12.66
CA ALA A 109 12.74 29.25 -12.62
C ALA A 109 13.98 29.38 -13.51
N GLY A 110 14.05 30.50 -14.25
CA GLY A 110 15.28 30.96 -14.89
C GLY A 110 16.36 31.32 -13.84
N PRO A 111 17.41 32.09 -14.19
CA PRO A 111 18.59 32.29 -13.33
C PRO A 111 18.35 32.97 -11.96
N ALA A 112 17.11 33.36 -11.62
CA ALA A 112 16.76 33.95 -10.33
C ALA A 112 16.14 32.92 -9.36
N ALA A 113 16.39 33.07 -8.06
CA ALA A 113 15.81 32.21 -7.03
C ALA A 113 14.26 32.28 -7.05
N PRO A 114 13.55 31.13 -7.01
CA PRO A 114 12.10 31.12 -7.03
C PRO A 114 11.51 31.74 -5.76
N GLY A 115 10.49 32.60 -5.94
CA GLY A 115 9.76 33.19 -4.81
C GLY A 115 8.89 32.17 -4.05
N PRO A 116 8.41 32.52 -2.84
CA PRO A 116 7.63 31.60 -1.98
C PRO A 116 6.42 30.95 -2.65
N ALA A 117 5.70 31.69 -3.51
CA ALA A 117 4.55 31.17 -4.25
C ALA A 117 4.94 30.09 -5.27
N ALA A 118 6.09 30.22 -5.94
CA ALA A 118 6.58 29.25 -6.90
C ALA A 118 7.00 27.94 -6.22
N LEU A 119 7.64 28.04 -5.05
CA LEU A 119 7.97 26.89 -4.20
C LEU A 119 6.72 26.18 -3.70
N ALA A 120 5.74 26.92 -3.15
CA ALA A 120 4.48 26.36 -2.69
C ALA A 120 3.73 25.62 -3.82
N HIS A 121 3.71 26.19 -5.03
CA HIS A 121 3.14 25.54 -6.20
C HIS A 121 3.87 24.25 -6.57
N GLY A 122 5.21 24.25 -6.54
CA GLY A 122 6.03 23.06 -6.74
C GLY A 122 5.69 21.94 -5.77
N TYR A 123 5.74 22.22 -4.46
CA TYR A 123 5.38 21.26 -3.42
C TYR A 123 3.95 20.72 -3.57
N ARG A 124 2.99 21.57 -3.92
CA ARG A 124 1.62 21.13 -4.18
C ARG A 124 1.54 20.10 -5.31
N ARG A 125 2.26 20.32 -6.42
CA ARG A 125 2.31 19.35 -7.54
C ARG A 125 2.89 18.01 -7.08
N ALA A 126 3.98 18.04 -6.32
CA ALA A 126 4.61 16.84 -5.79
C ALA A 126 3.67 16.07 -4.85
N LEU A 127 2.99 16.77 -3.92
CA LEU A 127 2.04 16.14 -2.98
C LEU A 127 0.83 15.54 -3.69
N VAL A 128 0.28 16.22 -4.71
CA VAL A 128 -0.81 15.67 -5.53
C VAL A 128 -0.34 14.43 -6.29
N ALA A 129 0.85 14.46 -6.90
CA ALA A 129 1.40 13.29 -7.59
C ALA A 129 1.61 12.09 -6.65
N ALA A 130 2.10 12.34 -5.43
CA ALA A 130 2.22 11.32 -4.39
C ALA A 130 0.84 10.74 -4.02
N ALA A 131 -0.19 11.59 -3.87
CA ALA A 131 -1.54 11.14 -3.59
C ALA A 131 -2.13 10.30 -4.72
N LEU A 132 -1.93 10.70 -5.98
CA LEU A 132 -2.35 9.93 -7.15
C LEU A 132 -1.66 8.55 -7.18
N THR A 133 -0.37 8.50 -6.86
CA THR A 133 0.36 7.23 -6.76
C THR A 133 -0.23 6.32 -5.68
N ALA A 134 -0.58 6.87 -4.52
CA ALA A 134 -1.26 6.12 -3.45
C ALA A 134 -2.65 5.60 -3.89
N LEU A 135 -3.41 6.41 -4.63
CA LEU A 135 -4.71 6.00 -5.18
C LEU A 135 -4.57 4.91 -6.25
N LEU A 136 -3.56 4.99 -7.12
CA LEU A 136 -3.26 3.93 -8.10
C LEU A 136 -2.87 2.63 -7.39
N ALA A 137 -2.07 2.71 -6.32
CA ALA A 137 -1.75 1.56 -5.49
C ALA A 137 -3.01 0.97 -4.83
N ALA A 138 -3.92 1.82 -4.34
CA ALA A 138 -5.19 1.37 -3.75
C ALA A 138 -6.08 0.68 -4.79
N ALA A 139 -6.19 1.23 -6.00
CA ALA A 139 -6.92 0.62 -7.10
C ALA A 139 -6.33 -0.75 -7.49
N GLY A 140 -5.00 -0.84 -7.62
CA GLY A 140 -4.31 -2.09 -7.90
C GLY A 140 -4.53 -3.14 -6.81
N ALA A 141 -4.42 -2.74 -5.54
CA ALA A 141 -4.72 -3.60 -4.39
C ALA A 141 -6.18 -4.08 -4.43
N GLY A 142 -7.14 -3.18 -4.66
CA GLY A 142 -8.56 -3.51 -4.79
C GLY A 142 -8.82 -4.54 -5.89
N VAL A 143 -8.25 -4.36 -7.08
CA VAL A 143 -8.37 -5.31 -8.19
C VAL A 143 -7.81 -6.69 -7.82
N LEU A 144 -6.64 -6.74 -7.18
CA LEU A 144 -6.02 -7.99 -6.74
C LEU A 144 -6.86 -8.71 -5.69
N LEU A 145 -7.41 -7.98 -4.71
CA LEU A 145 -8.26 -8.54 -3.67
C LEU A 145 -9.58 -9.10 -4.22
N LEU A 146 -10.19 -8.42 -5.19
CA LEU A 146 -11.40 -8.89 -5.89
C LEU A 146 -11.14 -10.16 -6.70
N ARG A 147 -9.99 -10.22 -7.39
CA ARG A 147 -9.57 -11.42 -8.16
C ARG A 147 -9.34 -12.64 -7.26
N GLY A 148 -8.79 -12.43 -6.06
CA GLY A 148 -8.60 -13.50 -5.07
C GLY A 148 -9.91 -14.15 -4.61
N HIS A 149 -10.95 -13.35 -4.37
CA HIS A 149 -12.26 -13.85 -3.95
C HIS A 149 -12.95 -14.68 -5.04
N ARG A 150 -12.87 -14.25 -6.31
CA ARG A 150 -13.48 -14.99 -7.44
C ARG A 150 -12.88 -16.37 -7.67
N ARG A 151 -11.58 -16.57 -7.39
CA ARG A 151 -10.91 -17.87 -7.53
C ARG A 151 -11.33 -18.88 -6.46
N GLY A 152 -11.69 -18.42 -5.26
CA GLY A 152 -12.18 -19.29 -4.18
C GLY A 152 -13.62 -19.78 -4.39
N ALA A 153 -14.45 -19.00 -5.09
CA ALA A 153 -15.83 -19.37 -5.39
C ALA A 153 -15.97 -20.39 -6.54
N ALA A 154 -14.91 -20.57 -7.35
CA ALA A 154 -14.93 -21.43 -8.53
C ALA A 154 -14.55 -22.89 -8.25
N THR A 155 -14.30 -23.29 -7.00
CA THR A 155 -14.07 -24.70 -6.66
C THR A 155 -15.41 -25.45 -6.75
N PRO A 156 -15.60 -26.34 -7.74
CA PRO A 156 -16.83 -27.13 -7.84
C PRO A 156 -16.97 -28.04 -6.62
N PRO A 157 -18.19 -28.29 -6.12
CA PRO A 157 -18.39 -29.25 -5.04
C PRO A 157 -17.75 -30.59 -5.45
N ALA A 158 -16.89 -31.11 -4.57
CA ALA A 158 -16.22 -32.39 -4.79
C ALA A 158 -17.28 -33.45 -5.13
N PRO A 159 -17.05 -34.30 -6.16
CA PRO A 159 -17.98 -35.38 -6.45
C PRO A 159 -18.10 -36.24 -5.20
N THR A 160 -19.28 -36.21 -4.58
CA THR A 160 -19.63 -37.10 -3.47
C THR A 160 -19.52 -38.51 -4.00
N GLY A 161 -18.41 -39.18 -3.65
CA GLY A 161 -18.22 -40.59 -3.96
C GLY A 161 -19.39 -41.37 -3.39
N SER A 162 -20.23 -41.87 -4.28
CA SER A 162 -21.24 -42.87 -3.96
C SER A 162 -20.54 -44.07 -3.34
N SER A 163 -20.86 -44.32 -2.07
CA SER A 163 -20.37 -45.46 -1.27
C SER A 163 -20.48 -46.78 -2.06
N PRO A 164 -19.44 -47.63 -2.08
CA PRO A 164 -19.56 -48.95 -2.66
C PRO A 164 -20.45 -49.79 -1.74
N ALA A 165 -21.70 -49.98 -2.15
CA ALA A 165 -22.63 -50.91 -1.52
C ALA A 165 -21.97 -52.29 -1.49
N ARG A 166 -21.68 -52.72 -0.26
CA ARG A 166 -21.01 -53.95 0.11
C ARG A 166 -21.90 -55.14 -0.29
N ARG A 167 -21.27 -56.11 -0.93
CA ARG A 167 -21.77 -57.45 -1.28
C ARG A 167 -22.63 -58.07 -0.18
N GLY A 168 -23.75 -58.66 -0.58
CA GLY A 168 -24.54 -59.66 0.13
C GLY A 168 -25.15 -60.58 -0.90
#